data_AF-A0A6M3LRA5-F1
#
_entry.id   AF-A0A6M3LRA5-F1
#
_cell.length_a   1.000
_cell.length_b   1.000
_cell.length_c   1.000
_cell.angle_alpha   90.00
_cell.angle_beta   90.00
_cell.angle_gamma   90.00
#
_symmetry.space_group_name_H-M   'P 1'
#
loop_
_entity.id
_entity.type
_entity.pdbx_description
1 polymer ?
#
loop_
_entity_poly.entity_id
_entity_poly.type
_entity_poly.pdbx_seq_one_letter_code
_entity_poly.pdbx_strand_id
1 'polypeptide(L)'
;MRVVIICSVRGGTPQEVSNYVLKMEGEGNQVYFPPRDTPQDDPTGLTICLRMCQQIRLADEVHIFYYPESQGVHFDMGCAFALGKKWKLINNPNDSPGKSYIKVIKETQS
;
A
#
# COMPACT_ATOMS: atom_id res chain seq x y z
N MET A 1 10.77 -8.70 8.56
CA MET A 1 10.30 -7.31 8.80
C MET A 1 8.79 -7.29 8.80
N ARG A 2 8.17 -6.22 9.29
CA ARG A 2 6.74 -5.95 9.12
C ARG A 2 6.52 -5.06 7.90
N VAL A 3 5.79 -5.59 6.94
CA VAL A 3 5.52 -4.93 5.66
C VAL A 3 4.02 -4.74 5.52
N VAL A 4 3.61 -3.53 5.15
CA VAL A 4 2.21 -3.26 4.78
C VAL A 4 2.12 -3.10 3.27
N ILE A 5 1.15 -3.80 2.67
CA ILE A 5 0.82 -3.63 1.25
C ILE A 5 -0.25 -2.56 1.11
N ILE A 6 0.07 -1.48 0.39
CA ILE A 6 -0.93 -0.53 -0.10
C ILE A 6 -1.32 -0.97 -1.51
N CYS A 7 -2.60 -1.35 -1.69
CA CYS A 7 -3.14 -1.72 -2.99
C CYS A 7 -4.64 -1.42 -3.06
N SER A 8 -5.21 -1.39 -4.27
CA SER A 8 -6.66 -1.29 -4.41
C SER A 8 -7.34 -2.60 -3.99
N VAL A 9 -8.38 -2.48 -3.18
CA VAL A 9 -9.29 -3.59 -2.85
C VAL A 9 -10.54 -3.54 -3.73
N ARG A 10 -11.03 -2.33 -4.01
CA ARG A 10 -12.17 -2.10 -4.91
C ARG A 10 -11.75 -2.33 -6.36
N GLY A 11 -12.55 -3.07 -7.12
CA GLY A 11 -12.23 -3.50 -8.48
C GLY A 11 -11.41 -4.80 -8.56
N GLY A 12 -11.13 -5.43 -7.41
CA GLY A 12 -10.33 -6.63 -7.30
C GLY A 12 -8.85 -6.34 -7.15
N THR A 13 -8.15 -7.22 -6.44
CA THR A 13 -6.69 -7.13 -6.28
C THR A 13 -6.00 -7.98 -7.33
N PRO A 14 -5.07 -7.42 -8.12
CA PRO A 14 -4.34 -8.18 -9.14
C PRO A 14 -3.60 -9.38 -8.53
N GLN A 15 -3.58 -10.51 -9.25
CA GLN A 15 -2.92 -11.75 -8.81
C GLN A 15 -1.43 -11.54 -8.52
N GLU A 16 -0.78 -10.62 -9.23
CA GLU A 16 0.62 -10.25 -9.01
C GLU A 16 0.88 -9.74 -7.58
N VAL A 17 -0.08 -9.04 -6.96
CA VAL A 17 0.06 -8.58 -5.56
C VAL A 17 0.00 -9.76 -4.62
N SER A 18 -0.92 -10.70 -4.84
CA SER A 18 -0.99 -11.93 -4.04
C SER A 18 0.29 -12.77 -4.16
N ASN A 19 0.84 -12.90 -5.36
CA ASN A 19 2.11 -13.59 -5.59
C ASN A 19 3.28 -12.87 -4.89
N TYR A 20 3.27 -11.54 -4.91
CA TYR A 20 4.25 -10.73 -4.20
C TYR A 20 4.18 -10.94 -2.69
N VAL A 21 2.97 -10.95 -2.11
CA VAL A 21 2.74 -11.23 -0.69
C VAL A 21 3.30 -12.60 -0.31
N LEU A 22 2.95 -13.65 -1.07
CA LEU A 22 3.45 -15.00 -0.82
C LEU A 22 4.97 -15.09 -0.88
N LYS A 23 5.59 -14.41 -1.84
CA LYS A 23 7.06 -14.32 -1.92
C LYS A 23 7.64 -13.68 -0.66
N MET A 24 7.13 -12.51 -0.28
CA MET A 24 7.62 -11.77 0.90
C MET A 24 7.47 -12.58 2.19
N GLU A 25 6.36 -13.31 2.34
CA GLU A 25 6.11 -14.22 3.46
C GLU A 25 7.06 -15.42 3.43
N GLY A 26 7.32 -16.00 2.26
CA GLY A 26 8.31 -17.07 2.07
C GLY A 26 9.75 -16.66 2.41
N GLU A 27 10.06 -15.36 2.31
CA GLU A 27 11.33 -14.75 2.76
C GLU A 27 11.37 -14.48 4.28
N GLY A 28 10.32 -14.84 5.03
CA GLY A 28 10.23 -14.68 6.49
C GLY A 28 9.69 -13.33 6.95
N ASN A 29 9.08 -12.53 6.07
CA ASN A 29 8.46 -11.26 6.44
C ASN A 29 7.02 -11.44 6.95
N GLN A 30 6.62 -10.59 7.89
CA GLN A 30 5.23 -10.45 8.32
C GLN A 30 4.56 -9.43 7.41
N VAL A 31 3.64 -9.89 6.56
CA VAL A 31 2.98 -9.04 5.57
C VAL A 31 1.54 -8.78 5.98
N TYR A 32 1.16 -7.51 6.08
CA TYR A 32 -0.23 -7.09 6.20
C TYR A 32 -0.78 -6.79 4.81
N PHE A 33 -1.77 -7.57 4.39
CA PHE A 33 -2.38 -7.49 3.07
C PHE A 33 -3.88 -7.19 3.22
N PRO A 34 -4.33 -5.93 3.02
CA PRO A 34 -5.68 -5.50 3.35
C PRO A 34 -6.83 -6.35 2.78
N PRO A 35 -6.77 -6.83 1.51
CA PRO A 35 -7.78 -7.74 0.96
C PRO A 35 -7.98 -9.04 1.76
N ARG A 36 -6.95 -9.52 2.47
CA ARG A 36 -6.97 -10.72 3.31
C ARG A 36 -7.22 -10.39 4.78
N ASP A 37 -6.56 -9.34 5.29
CA ASP A 37 -6.40 -9.10 6.73
C ASP A 37 -7.36 -8.04 7.28
N THR A 38 -8.13 -7.36 6.42
CA THR A 38 -9.10 -6.32 6.80
C THR A 38 -10.50 -6.71 6.34
N PRO A 39 -11.46 -6.86 7.27
CA PRO A 39 -12.88 -6.90 6.92
C PRO A 39 -13.27 -5.65 6.13
N GLN A 40 -13.85 -5.84 4.94
CA GLN A 40 -14.16 -4.76 3.99
C GLN A 40 -15.61 -4.25 4.11
N ASP A 41 -16.35 -4.76 5.08
CA ASP A 41 -17.73 -4.40 5.41
C ASP A 41 -17.79 -3.14 6.29
N ASP A 42 -17.27 -2.03 5.78
CA ASP A 42 -17.36 -0.72 6.44
C ASP A 42 -18.10 0.27 5.53
N PRO A 43 -19.36 0.64 5.85
CA PRO A 43 -20.16 1.54 5.02
C PRO A 43 -19.59 2.97 4.94
N THR A 44 -18.71 3.35 5.87
CA THR A 44 -18.08 4.68 5.92
C THR A 44 -16.62 4.66 5.47
N GLY A 45 -15.94 3.52 5.65
CA GLY A 45 -14.50 3.35 5.44
C GLY A 45 -13.63 3.85 6.60
N LEU A 46 -14.19 4.48 7.64
CA LEU A 46 -13.40 5.05 8.75
C LEU A 46 -12.62 3.97 9.50
N THR A 47 -13.25 2.84 9.80
CA THR A 47 -12.61 1.74 10.53
C THR A 47 -11.50 1.11 9.70
N ILE A 48 -11.72 0.96 8.39
CA ILE A 48 -10.69 0.50 7.45
C ILE A 48 -9.50 1.47 7.45
N CYS A 49 -9.74 2.78 7.29
CA CYS A 49 -8.70 3.79 7.29
C CYS A 49 -7.92 3.83 8.61
N LEU A 50 -8.60 3.77 9.76
CA LEU A 50 -7.95 3.76 11.08
C LEU A 50 -7.07 2.53 11.26
N ARG A 51 -7.57 1.35 10.87
CA ARG A 51 -6.79 0.10 10.92
C ARG A 51 -5.59 0.19 10.00
N MET A 52 -5.76 0.67 8.78
CA MET A 52 -4.69 0.79 7.80
C MET A 52 -3.58 1.73 8.29
N CYS A 53 -3.92 2.93 8.78
CA CYS A 53 -2.93 3.86 9.33
C CYS A 53 -2.25 3.30 10.61
N GLN A 54 -2.95 2.51 11.43
CA GLN A 54 -2.33 1.80 12.55
C GLN A 54 -1.30 0.76 12.07
N GLN A 55 -1.62 -0.02 11.03
CA GLN A 55 -0.70 -1.01 10.49
C GLN A 55 0.50 -0.35 9.83
N ILE A 56 0.29 0.71 9.04
CA ILE A 56 1.36 1.53 8.46
C ILE A 56 2.29 2.04 9.57
N ARG A 57 1.74 2.55 10.67
CA ARG A 57 2.53 3.03 11.82
C ARG A 57 3.41 1.94 12.43
N LEU A 58 2.92 0.70 12.49
CA LEU A 58 3.64 -0.45 13.07
C LEU A 58 4.60 -1.14 12.08
N ALA A 59 4.52 -0.80 10.79
CA ALA A 59 5.35 -1.39 9.74
C ALA A 59 6.76 -0.80 9.72
N ASP A 60 7.72 -1.61 9.32
CA ASP A 60 9.08 -1.19 8.99
C ASP A 60 9.11 -0.55 7.60
N GLU A 61 8.37 -1.14 6.65
CA GLU A 61 8.26 -0.68 5.27
C GLU A 61 6.82 -0.72 4.76
N VAL A 62 6.55 0.13 3.78
CA VAL A 62 5.28 0.19 3.05
C VAL A 62 5.55 -0.13 1.58
N HIS A 63 4.92 -1.18 1.08
CA HIS A 63 5.09 -1.64 -0.30
C HIS A 63 3.83 -1.28 -1.09
N ILE A 64 3.99 -0.49 -2.14
CA ILE A 64 2.90 0.21 -2.82
C ILE A 64 2.70 -0.43 -4.19
N PHE A 65 1.53 -1.04 -4.38
CA PHE A 65 1.00 -1.34 -5.69
C PHE A 65 0.17 -0.13 -6.15
N TYR A 66 0.79 0.75 -6.93
CA TYR A 66 0.18 2.04 -7.25
C TYR A 66 -0.89 1.90 -8.34
N TYR A 67 -2.11 2.35 -8.04
CA TYR A 67 -3.21 2.41 -8.98
C TYR A 67 -3.81 3.84 -8.98
N PRO A 68 -3.62 4.63 -10.05
CA PRO A 68 -4.00 6.06 -10.07
C PRO A 68 -5.46 6.35 -9.74
N GLU A 69 -6.38 5.44 -10.05
CA GLU A 69 -7.81 5.65 -9.79
C GLU A 69 -8.24 5.26 -8.37
N SER A 70 -7.34 4.66 -7.57
CA SER A 70 -7.67 4.22 -6.22
C SER A 70 -7.51 5.34 -5.19
N GLN A 71 -8.65 5.90 -4.77
CA GLN A 71 -8.70 6.88 -3.67
C GLN A 71 -8.12 6.31 -2.36
N GLY A 72 -8.32 5.01 -2.09
CA GLY A 72 -7.78 4.35 -0.91
C GLY A 72 -6.25 4.33 -0.90
N VAL A 73 -5.64 3.97 -2.04
CA VAL A 73 -4.18 4.00 -2.21
C VAL A 73 -3.63 5.39 -1.91
N HIS A 74 -4.25 6.46 -2.44
CA HIS A 74 -3.81 7.82 -2.16
C HIS A 74 -3.93 8.21 -0.68
N PHE A 75 -5.02 7.81 -0.02
CA PHE A 75 -5.24 8.09 1.40
C PHE A 75 -4.16 7.41 2.25
N ASP A 76 -3.92 6.11 2.01
CA ASP A 76 -2.94 5.32 2.74
C ASP A 76 -1.50 5.82 2.49
N MET A 77 -1.20 6.24 1.26
CA MET A 77 0.06 6.93 0.94
C MET A 77 0.22 8.22 1.75
N GLY A 78 -0.85 9.00 1.92
CA GLY A 78 -0.84 10.19 2.78
C GLY A 78 -0.46 9.83 4.23
N CYS A 79 -1.07 8.77 4.79
CA CYS A 79 -0.71 8.25 6.11
C CYS A 79 0.76 7.81 6.18
N ALA A 80 1.24 7.05 5.19
CA ALA A 80 2.62 6.59 5.14
C ALA A 80 3.63 7.75 5.03
N PHE A 81 3.26 8.81 4.31
CA PHE A 81 4.10 10.01 4.12
C PHE A 81 4.21 10.78 5.43
N ALA A 82 3.07 11.05 6.07
CA ALA A 82 3.01 11.77 7.34
C ALA A 82 3.77 11.04 8.47
N LEU A 83 3.81 9.71 8.42
CA LEU A 83 4.53 8.86 9.38
C LEU A 83 6.00 8.62 9.02
N GLY A 84 6.52 9.23 7.94
CA GLY A 84 7.91 9.09 7.52
C GLY A 84 8.32 7.65 7.19
N LYS A 85 7.40 6.85 6.67
CA LYS A 85 7.67 5.44 6.36
C LYS A 85 8.52 5.29 5.12
N LYS A 86 9.34 4.24 5.08
CA LYS A 86 10.09 3.84 3.89
C LYS A 86 9.15 3.20 2.88
N TRP A 87 9.21 3.66 1.64
CA TRP A 87 8.31 3.22 0.58
C TRP A 87 9.05 2.32 -0.39
N LYS A 88 8.34 1.35 -0.97
CA LYS A 88 8.83 0.53 -2.08
C LYS A 88 7.73 0.38 -3.12
N LEU A 89 7.98 0.82 -4.34
CA LEU A 89 7.03 0.61 -5.44
C LEU A 89 7.16 -0.83 -5.94
N ILE A 90 6.04 -1.56 -6.02
CA ILE A 90 6.04 -2.99 -6.39
C ILE A 90 5.41 -3.29 -7.75
N ASN A 91 5.01 -2.26 -8.49
CA ASN A 91 4.58 -2.35 -9.89
C ASN A 91 5.25 -1.27 -10.76
N ASN A 92 4.96 -1.27 -12.06
CA ASN A 92 5.55 -0.33 -13.01
C ASN A 92 4.49 0.59 -13.66
N PRO A 93 3.92 1.54 -12.91
CA PRO A 93 2.91 2.45 -13.44
C PRO A 93 3.53 3.45 -14.41
N ASN A 94 2.77 3.81 -15.45
CA ASN A 94 3.17 4.86 -16.39
C ASN A 94 3.23 6.21 -15.69
N ASP A 95 4.34 6.93 -15.86
CA ASP A 95 4.48 8.30 -15.37
C ASP A 95 3.83 9.30 -16.34
N SER A 96 3.51 10.48 -15.84
CA SER A 96 2.93 11.57 -16.61
C SER A 96 3.82 12.82 -16.59
N PRO A 97 3.72 13.70 -17.60
CA PRO A 97 4.33 15.03 -17.54
C PRO A 97 3.82 15.83 -16.32
N GLY A 98 4.70 16.64 -15.73
CA GLY A 98 4.34 17.48 -14.56
C GLY A 98 4.43 16.77 -13.21
N LYS A 99 3.69 17.26 -12.21
CA LYS A 99 3.69 16.69 -10.84
C LYS A 99 2.85 15.41 -10.80
N SER A 100 3.39 14.32 -10.24
CA SER A 100 2.69 13.05 -10.09
C SER A 100 3.05 12.37 -8.77
N TYR A 101 2.16 11.54 -8.23
CA TYR A 101 2.46 10.71 -7.06
C TYR A 101 3.52 9.66 -7.35
N ILE A 102 3.65 9.21 -8.59
CA ILE A 102 4.71 8.28 -9.02
C ILE A 102 6.09 8.88 -8.76
N LYS A 103 6.28 10.16 -9.09
CA LYS A 103 7.53 10.88 -8.80
C LYS A 103 7.79 10.97 -7.31
N VAL A 104 6.76 11.29 -6.51
CA VAL A 104 6.89 11.28 -5.04
C VAL A 104 7.36 9.90 -4.55
N ILE A 105 6.72 8.82 -4.99
CA ILE A 105 7.09 7.46 -4.58
C ILE A 105 8.54 7.13 -4.96
N LYS A 106 8.99 7.52 -6.16
CA LYS A 106 10.36 7.30 -6.64
C LYS A 106 11.39 8.08 -5.80
N GLU A 107 11.11 9.33 -5.46
CA GLU A 107 12.02 10.15 -4.63
C GLU A 107 12.09 9.63 -3.18
N THR A 108 10.99 9.15 -2.61
CA THR A 108 10.95 8.58 -1.24
C THR A 108 11.63 7.21 -1.10
N GLN A 109 12.10 6.62 -2.20
CA GLN A 109 12.82 5.34 -2.22
C GLN A 109 14.35 5.50 -2.08
N SER A 110 14.87 6.73 -2.16
CA SER A 110 16.30 7.06 -2.01
C SER A 110 16.70 7.28 -0.55
#